data_AF-A0A1V2YH44-F1
#
_entry.id   AF-A0A1V2YH44-F1
#
_cell.length_a   1.000
_cell.length_b   1.000
_cell.length_c   1.000
_cell.angle_alpha   90.00
_cell.angle_beta   90.00
_cell.angle_gamma   90.00
#
_symmetry.space_group_name_H-M   'P 1'
#
loop_
_entity.id
_entity.type
_entity.pdbx_description
1 polymer ?
#
loop_
_entity_poly.entity_id
_entity_poly.type
_entity_poly.pdbx_seq_one_letter_code
_entity_poly.pdbx_strand_id
1 'polypeptide(L)'
;MRLSKNIKMNEDKPLSAIAKWRIQKGHYPRRLYFLCTSPFNKCGFEILRGKYINSRYKDCCLLAISKDKKFLIEHIQHLVDRLYNTKEITYESLVCDVGDTLDYD
;
A
#
# COMPACT_ATOMS: atom_id res chain seq x y z
N MET A 1 -2.50 6.72 5.31
CA MET A 1 -1.67 5.56 4.92
C MET A 1 -0.27 6.04 4.64
N ARG A 2 0.70 5.21 4.95
CA ARG A 2 2.11 5.37 4.61
C ARG A 2 2.33 4.79 3.20
N LEU A 3 3.29 5.32 2.45
CA LEU A 3 3.56 4.87 1.08
C LEU A 3 4.80 3.98 1.04
N SER A 4 4.68 2.76 0.51
CA SER A 4 5.86 1.91 0.31
C SER A 4 6.81 2.56 -0.70
N LYS A 5 8.12 2.34 -0.52
CA LYS A 5 9.14 2.78 -1.50
C LYS A 5 8.85 2.21 -2.89
N ASN A 6 8.28 1.01 -2.94
CA ASN A 6 8.05 0.23 -4.16
C ASN A 6 6.55 0.05 -4.47
N ILE A 7 5.75 1.12 -4.38
CA ILE A 7 4.32 1.04 -4.74
C ILE A 7 4.15 0.57 -6.18
N LYS A 8 3.43 -0.53 -6.38
CA LYS A 8 3.03 -1.01 -7.71
C LYS A 8 1.74 -0.35 -8.20
N MET A 9 1.67 -0.15 -9.52
CA MET A 9 0.47 0.28 -10.23
C MET A 9 0.27 -0.58 -11.49
N ASN A 10 -0.98 -0.72 -11.91
CA ASN A 10 -1.35 -1.46 -13.13
C ASN A 10 -1.03 -0.70 -14.43
N GLU A 11 -0.69 0.59 -14.33
CA GLU A 11 -0.21 1.39 -15.46
C GLU A 11 1.30 1.52 -15.33
N ASP A 12 2.06 1.44 -16.44
CA ASP A 12 3.52 1.65 -16.48
C ASP A 12 3.97 3.07 -16.07
N LYS A 13 3.03 3.87 -15.56
CA LYS A 13 3.26 5.23 -15.10
C LYS A 13 3.42 5.22 -13.57
N PRO A 14 4.50 5.80 -13.05
CA PRO A 14 4.65 5.96 -11.61
C PRO A 14 3.54 6.84 -11.05
N LEU A 15 3.14 6.55 -9.81
CA LEU A 15 2.16 7.38 -9.08
C LEU A 15 2.67 8.82 -9.01
N SER A 16 1.91 9.77 -9.56
CA SER A 16 2.32 11.17 -9.58
C SER A 16 2.55 11.71 -8.17
N ALA A 17 3.46 12.67 -8.02
CA ALA A 17 3.76 13.29 -6.72
C ALA A 17 2.50 13.88 -6.06
N ILE A 18 1.62 14.48 -6.87
CA ILE A 18 0.32 15.01 -6.41
C ILE A 18 -0.58 13.89 -5.89
N ALA A 19 -0.66 12.75 -6.60
CA ALA A 19 -1.46 11.62 -6.14
C ALA A 19 -0.90 11.01 -4.84
N LYS A 20 0.43 10.89 -4.74
CA LYS A 20 1.12 10.46 -3.51
C LYS A 20 0.77 11.38 -2.33
N TRP A 21 0.94 12.69 -2.50
CA TRP A 21 0.63 13.68 -1.47
C TRP A 21 -0.85 13.64 -1.04
N ARG A 22 -1.79 13.52 -1.99
CA ARG A 22 -3.22 13.39 -1.69
C ARG A 22 -3.51 12.15 -0.85
N ILE A 23 -2.92 11.00 -1.18
CA ILE A 23 -3.10 9.75 -0.44
C ILE A 23 -2.51 9.88 0.98
N GLN A 24 -1.35 10.51 1.13
CA GLN A 24 -0.74 10.79 2.44
C GLN A 24 -1.63 11.69 3.30
N LYS A 25 -2.32 12.68 2.70
CA LYS A 25 -3.33 13.53 3.36
C LYS A 25 -4.68 12.84 3.59
N GLY A 26 -4.81 11.55 3.28
CA GLY A 26 -6.04 10.79 3.49
C GLY A 26 -7.10 10.97 2.40
N HIS A 27 -6.75 11.58 1.27
CA HIS A 27 -7.65 11.71 0.14
C HIS A 27 -7.49 10.51 -0.81
N TYR A 28 -8.37 9.52 -0.66
CA TYR A 28 -8.33 8.27 -1.43
C TYR A 28 -9.36 8.28 -2.58
N PRO A 29 -8.93 8.19 -3.85
CA PRO A 29 -9.84 8.04 -4.99
C PRO A 29 -10.83 6.87 -4.84
N ARG A 30 -12.13 7.18 -4.82
CA ARG A 30 -13.21 6.22 -4.51
C ARG A 30 -13.30 5.02 -5.45
N ARG A 31 -12.89 5.18 -6.71
CA ARG A 31 -12.97 4.16 -7.77
C ARG A 31 -11.73 3.25 -7.83
N LEU A 32 -10.66 3.59 -7.12
CA LEU A 32 -9.45 2.79 -7.09
C LEU A 32 -9.50 1.76 -5.97
N TYR A 33 -8.86 0.62 -6.21
CA TYR A 33 -8.52 -0.36 -5.20
C TYR A 33 -7.11 -0.11 -4.68
N PHE A 34 -6.92 -0.39 -3.40
CA PHE A 34 -5.69 -0.21 -2.66
C PHE A 34 -5.35 -1.54 -1.99
N LEU A 35 -4.13 -2.02 -2.21
CA LEU A 35 -3.53 -3.12 -1.48
C LEU A 35 -2.64 -2.56 -0.38
N CYS A 36 -2.94 -2.87 0.86
CA CYS A 36 -2.21 -2.36 2.01
C CYS A 36 -2.02 -3.42 3.09
N THR A 37 -1.14 -3.14 4.06
CA THR A 37 -1.07 -3.92 5.30
C THR A 37 -2.33 -3.72 6.13
N SER A 38 -2.76 -4.78 6.83
CA SER A 38 -3.98 -4.75 7.64
C SER A 38 -3.77 -4.01 8.96
N PRO A 39 -4.71 -3.12 9.37
CA PRO A 39 -4.70 -2.56 10.73
C PRO A 39 -5.25 -3.54 11.77
N PHE A 40 -5.85 -4.66 11.36
CA PHE A 40 -6.51 -5.63 12.23
C PHE A 40 -5.70 -6.92 12.41
N ASN A 41 -4.73 -7.17 11.54
CA ASN A 41 -3.86 -8.34 11.60
C ASN A 41 -2.41 -7.93 11.26
N LYS A 42 -1.48 -8.15 12.21
CA LYS A 42 -0.07 -7.74 12.10
C LYS A 42 0.64 -8.24 10.84
N CYS A 43 0.23 -9.38 10.29
CA CYS A 43 0.83 -9.95 9.07
C CYS A 43 -0.20 -10.07 7.93
N GLY A 44 -1.30 -9.33 8.00
CA GLY A 44 -2.37 -9.36 7.01
C GLY A 44 -2.16 -8.36 5.88
N PHE A 45 -2.70 -8.69 4.71
CA PHE A 45 -2.90 -7.78 3.60
C PHE A 45 -4.40 -7.58 3.33
N GLU A 46 -4.78 -6.38 2.93
CA GLU A 46 -6.17 -6.05 2.59
C GLU A 46 -6.26 -5.35 1.25
N ILE A 47 -7.27 -5.75 0.45
CA ILE A 47 -7.68 -5.03 -0.77
C ILE A 47 -9.01 -4.33 -0.53
N LEU A 48 -8.98 -3.00 -0.64
CA LEU A 48 -10.11 -2.14 -0.31
C LEU A 48 -10.34 -1.12 -1.43
N ARG A 49 -11.58 -0.71 -1.65
CA ARG A 49 -11.85 0.48 -2.46
C ARG A 49 -11.53 1.72 -1.64
N GLY A 50 -11.02 2.78 -2.29
CA GLY A 50 -10.65 4.03 -1.62
C GLY A 50 -11.77 4.64 -0.75
N LYS A 51 -13.04 4.44 -1.14
CA LYS A 51 -14.19 4.90 -0.35
C LYS A 51 -14.35 4.24 1.03
N TYR A 52 -13.69 3.12 1.28
CA TYR A 52 -13.73 2.39 2.56
C TYR A 52 -12.51 2.65 3.44
N ILE A 53 -11.52 3.39 2.92
CA ILE A 53 -10.33 3.73 3.69
C ILE A 53 -10.67 4.88 4.64
N ASN A 54 -10.49 4.64 5.93
CA ASN A 54 -10.76 5.58 7.01
C ASN A 54 -9.52 5.76 7.91
N SER A 55 -9.68 6.47 9.03
CA SER A 55 -8.60 6.78 9.97
C SER A 55 -7.88 5.56 10.56
N ARG A 56 -8.51 4.39 10.60
CA ARG A 56 -7.87 3.14 11.06
C ARG A 56 -6.69 2.71 10.18
N TYR A 57 -6.66 3.17 8.93
CA TYR A 57 -5.59 2.85 7.98
C TYR A 57 -4.47 3.90 7.95
N LYS A 58 -4.41 4.82 8.93
CA LYS A 58 -3.39 5.87 8.95
C LYS A 58 -1.96 5.28 8.94
N ASP A 59 -1.74 4.24 9.75
CA ASP A 59 -0.45 3.59 9.97
C ASP A 59 -0.19 2.41 9.02
N CYS A 60 -1.20 2.01 8.24
CA CYS A 60 -1.06 0.99 7.21
C CYS A 60 -0.12 1.45 6.09
N CYS A 61 0.67 0.52 5.57
CA CYS A 61 1.56 0.75 4.44
C CYS A 61 0.85 0.35 3.15
N LEU A 62 0.83 1.27 2.18
CA LEU A 62 0.26 1.06 0.86
C LEU A 62 1.30 0.39 -0.04
N LEU A 63 0.94 -0.75 -0.61
CA LEU A 63 1.82 -1.60 -1.41
C LEU A 63 1.49 -1.51 -2.90
N ALA A 64 0.21 -1.39 -3.26
CA ALA A 64 -0.19 -1.19 -4.64
C ALA A 64 -1.54 -0.48 -4.79
N ILE A 65 -1.75 0.13 -5.96
CA ILE A 65 -3.01 0.80 -6.32
C ILE A 65 -3.39 0.38 -7.74
N SER A 66 -4.68 0.07 -7.97
CA SER A 66 -5.17 -0.27 -9.30
C SER A 66 -6.65 0.02 -9.46
N LYS A 67 -7.09 0.24 -10.70
CA LYS A 67 -8.52 0.17 -11.07
C LYS A 67 -9.02 -1.27 -11.14
N ASP A 68 -8.12 -2.21 -11.39
CA ASP A 68 -8.39 -3.63 -11.50
C ASP A 68 -8.02 -4.37 -10.20
N LYS A 69 -9.00 -5.07 -9.64
CA LYS A 69 -8.81 -5.89 -8.44
C LYS A 69 -7.94 -7.13 -8.75
N LYS A 70 -8.02 -7.69 -9.96
CA LYS A 70 -7.28 -8.90 -10.35
C LYS A 70 -5.77 -8.65 -10.27
N PHE A 71 -5.29 -7.55 -10.83
CA PHE A 71 -3.91 -7.09 -10.67
C PHE A 71 -3.42 -7.08 -9.21
N LEU A 72 -4.25 -6.61 -8.27
CA LEU A 72 -3.87 -6.59 -6.84
C LEU A 72 -3.82 -7.99 -6.22
N ILE A 73 -4.70 -8.90 -6.65
CA ILE A 73 -4.68 -10.30 -6.20
C ILE A 73 -3.41 -10.99 -6.69
N GLU A 74 -3.06 -10.82 -7.97
CA GLU A 74 -1.81 -11.34 -8.53
C GLU A 74 -0.59 -10.78 -7.79
N HIS A 75 -0.63 -9.49 -7.42
CA HIS A 75 0.43 -8.91 -6.63
C HIS A 75 0.52 -9.49 -5.21
N ILE A 76 -0.61 -9.78 -4.54
CA ILE A 76 -0.60 -10.51 -3.26
C ILE A 76 0.06 -11.87 -3.42
N GLN A 77 -0.30 -12.64 -4.45
CA GLN A 77 0.29 -13.97 -4.68
C GLN A 77 1.81 -13.88 -4.80
N HIS A 78 2.31 -12.90 -5.56
CA HIS A 78 3.74 -12.63 -5.69
C HIS A 78 4.39 -12.20 -4.37
N LEU A 79 3.70 -11.42 -3.53
CA LEU A 79 4.22 -11.05 -2.20
C LEU A 79 4.31 -12.27 -1.27
N VAL A 80 3.26 -13.10 -1.24
CA VAL A 80 3.21 -14.33 -0.43
C VAL A 80 4.31 -15.30 -0.87
N ASP A 81 4.49 -15.49 -2.17
CA ASP A 81 5.56 -16.33 -2.71
C ASP A 81 6.94 -15.85 -2.24
N ARG A 82 7.21 -14.55 -2.38
CA ARG A 82 8.49 -13.96 -1.97
C ARG A 82 8.74 -13.94 -0.47
N LEU A 83 7.68 -13.85 0.34
CA LEU A 83 7.77 -13.89 1.80
C LEU A 83 7.99 -15.31 2.33
N TYR A 84 7.22 -16.27 1.84
CA TYR A 84 7.10 -17.58 2.50
C TYR A 84 7.76 -18.71 1.72
N ASN A 85 7.74 -18.67 0.40
CA ASN A 85 8.29 -19.73 -0.44
C ASN A 85 9.76 -19.46 -0.76
N THR A 86 10.07 -18.31 -1.38
CA THR A 86 11.44 -17.97 -1.78
C THR A 86 12.23 -17.24 -0.68
N LYS A 87 11.52 -16.64 0.29
CA LYS A 87 12.11 -15.91 1.44
C LYS A 87 13.09 -14.79 1.02
N GLU A 88 12.84 -14.19 -0.13
CA GLU A 88 13.63 -13.07 -0.66
C GLU A 88 13.41 -11.76 0.11
N ILE A 89 12.25 -11.62 0.74
CA ILE A 89 11.85 -10.42 1.47
C ILE A 89 11.26 -10.83 2.82
N THR A 90 11.31 -9.90 3.79
CA THR A 90 10.60 -10.05 5.07
C THR A 90 9.37 -9.16 5.11
N TYR A 91 8.44 -9.43 6.02
CA TYR A 91 7.27 -8.58 6.17
C TYR A 91 7.70 -7.16 6.58
N GLU A 92 8.69 -7.05 7.46
CA GLU A 92 9.27 -5.79 7.91
C GLU A 92 9.84 -4.97 6.75
N SER A 93 10.43 -5.63 5.74
CA SER A 93 10.95 -4.95 4.54
C SER A 93 9.86 -4.37 3.63
N LEU A 94 8.61 -4.84 3.77
CA LEU A 94 7.44 -4.29 3.07
C LEU A 94 6.83 -3.12 3.82
N VAL A 95 6.99 -3.08 5.15
CA VAL A 95 6.50 -1.99 5.98
C VAL A 95 7.31 -0.75 5.67
N CYS A 96 6.60 0.34 5.42
CA CYS A 96 7.18 1.66 5.19
C CYS A 96 8.14 2.00 6.35
N ASP A 97 9.43 2.24 6.09
CA ASP A 97 10.44 2.58 7.10
C ASP A 97 9.89 3.62 8.09
N VAL A 98 9.81 3.29 9.38
CA VAL A 98 9.42 4.23 10.45
C VAL A 98 10.49 5.32 10.52
N GLY A 99 10.36 6.35 9.69
CA GLY A 99 11.37 7.41 9.59
C GLY A 99 11.04 8.33 8.44
N ASP A 100 10.19 9.31 8.76
CA ASP A 100 10.29 10.71 8.31
C ASP A 100 9.09 11.41 8.97
N THR A 101 9.21 11.59 10.29
CA THR A 101 8.73 12.83 10.91
C THR A 101 9.34 13.96 10.10
N LEU A 102 8.58 14.49 9.15
CA LEU A 102 8.83 15.84 8.65
C LEU A 102 8.43 16.77 9.79
N ASP A 103 9.37 16.98 10.70
CA ASP A 103 9.45 18.19 11.48
C ASP A 103 9.53 19.33 10.45
N TYR A 104 8.44 20.09 10.34
CA TYR A 104 8.51 21.43 9.80
C TYR A 104 8.35 22.36 11.00
N ASP A 105 9.46 23.00 11.35
CA ASP A 105 9.53 24.18 12.21
C ASP A 105 8.55 25.28 11.78
#